data_AF-A0A955Y4L1-F1
#
_entry.id   AF-A0A955Y4L1-F1
#
_cell.length_a   1.000
_cell.length_b   1.000
_cell.length_c   1.000
_cell.angle_alpha   90.00
_cell.angle_beta   90.00
_cell.angle_gamma   90.00
#
_symmetry.space_group_name_H-M   'P 1'
#
loop_
_entity.id
_entity.type
_entity.pdbx_description
1 polymer ?
#
loop_
_entity_poly.entity_id
_entity_poly.type
_entity_poly.pdbx_seq_one_letter_code
_entity_poly.pdbx_strand_id
1 'polypeptide(L)'
;TEGRKVRSSRTQRAMGRKSRFGKEQIEAAWRNAEVDAIHRLRDADVRVPEPYAFVDGVLLMELVTGDDGEPAPRLADVDLHPDDARDLFDIMLEEVTKMLCAGLVHGDLSDFNVLLGPHGPVIIDFPQAVDPAHNRNARKLLVRDVRNLSHFLGRWAPQLKRTRYGEEMWALYEGSELRPDTRLTGRFQRKEVRTNVLSLLEEIEAMEAESRKRREDLGLAPRRPARTPVQPRPAAPAPPPPEEPAKKKRRRRRKKKPEGAEAAGSSEPIDFDTSDDLDAFLSED
;
A
#
# COMPACT_ATOMS: atom_id res chain seq x y z
N THR A 1 -7.21 -11.51 -12.33
CA THR A 1 -6.05 -11.27 -13.22
C THR A 1 -6.54 -11.26 -14.66
N GLU A 2 -7.07 -10.13 -15.09
CA GLU A 2 -7.65 -9.94 -16.42
C GLU A 2 -6.77 -8.93 -17.15
N GLY A 3 -6.02 -9.37 -18.17
CA GLY A 3 -5.16 -8.50 -18.98
C GLY A 3 -4.00 -9.18 -19.73
N ARG A 4 -3.45 -10.28 -19.23
CA ARG A 4 -2.25 -10.89 -19.86
C ARG A 4 -2.62 -11.93 -20.93
N LYS A 5 -2.82 -11.49 -22.17
CA LYS A 5 -2.87 -12.39 -23.34
C LYS A 5 -1.45 -12.81 -23.70
N VAL A 6 -1.03 -13.99 -23.23
CA VAL A 6 0.19 -14.67 -23.69
C VAL A 6 -0.01 -15.08 -25.16
N ARG A 7 0.88 -14.62 -26.05
CA ARG A 7 0.79 -14.76 -27.52
C ARG A 7 0.94 -16.18 -28.09
N SER A 8 0.68 -17.25 -27.33
CA SER A 8 0.74 -18.62 -27.87
C SER A 8 -0.19 -19.59 -27.13
N SER A 9 -1.07 -20.25 -27.90
CA SER A 9 -2.03 -21.27 -27.43
C SER A 9 -1.36 -22.53 -26.87
N ARG A 10 -0.06 -22.72 -27.10
CA ARG A 10 0.75 -23.80 -26.53
C ARG A 10 1.20 -23.46 -25.10
N THR A 11 1.60 -22.21 -24.86
CA THR A 11 2.04 -21.71 -23.55
C THR A 11 0.90 -21.68 -22.54
N GLN A 12 -0.31 -21.35 -22.99
CA GLN A 12 -1.51 -21.30 -22.15
C GLN A 12 -1.90 -22.68 -21.57
N ARG A 13 -1.61 -23.77 -22.29
CA ARG A 13 -1.86 -25.16 -21.81
C ARG A 13 -0.79 -25.66 -20.85
N ALA A 14 0.45 -25.18 -20.96
CA ALA A 14 1.53 -25.53 -20.04
C ALA A 14 1.35 -24.88 -18.65
N MET A 15 0.79 -23.67 -18.60
CA MET A 15 0.47 -22.95 -17.37
C MET A 15 -0.66 -23.61 -16.56
N GLY A 16 -1.61 -24.29 -17.22
CA GLY A 16 -2.70 -25.01 -16.55
C GLY A 16 -2.30 -26.30 -15.81
N ARG A 17 -1.06 -26.80 -16.00
CA ARG A 17 -0.61 -28.10 -15.48
C ARG A 17 0.45 -28.03 -14.37
N LYS A 18 0.78 -26.84 -13.82
CA LYS A 18 1.82 -26.66 -12.78
C LYS A 18 3.17 -27.35 -13.10
N SER A 19 3.50 -27.51 -14.39
CA SER A 19 4.76 -28.17 -14.81
C SER A 19 5.96 -27.28 -14.49
N ARG A 20 7.14 -27.89 -14.25
CA ARG A 20 8.40 -27.18 -13.96
C ARG A 20 8.74 -26.11 -15.00
N PHE A 21 8.50 -26.42 -16.29
CA PHE A 21 8.64 -25.48 -17.41
C PHE A 21 7.64 -24.32 -17.37
N GLY A 22 6.42 -24.54 -16.87
CA GLY A 22 5.43 -23.49 -16.66
C GLY A 22 5.81 -22.53 -15.52
N LYS A 23 6.51 -23.04 -14.49
CA LYS A 23 7.07 -22.20 -13.41
C LYS A 23 8.28 -21.40 -13.91
N GLU A 24 9.22 -22.04 -14.62
CA GLU A 24 10.39 -21.38 -15.22
C GLU A 24 9.99 -20.25 -16.19
N GLN A 25 8.92 -20.42 -16.99
CA GLN A 25 8.41 -19.36 -17.88
C GLN A 25 7.65 -18.24 -17.15
N ILE A 26 6.99 -18.55 -16.02
CA ILE A 26 6.40 -17.52 -15.15
C ILE A 26 7.51 -16.73 -14.47
N GLU A 27 8.52 -17.39 -13.92
CA GLU A 27 9.70 -16.74 -13.33
C GLU A 27 10.42 -15.88 -14.35
N ALA A 28 10.71 -16.37 -15.56
CA ALA A 28 11.35 -15.58 -16.60
C ALA A 28 10.53 -14.35 -17.03
N ALA A 29 9.20 -14.46 -17.12
CA ALA A 29 8.33 -13.33 -17.46
C ALA A 29 8.15 -12.32 -16.32
N TRP A 30 8.19 -12.78 -15.06
CA TRP A 30 8.14 -11.92 -13.88
C TRP A 30 9.47 -11.19 -13.65
N ARG A 31 10.59 -11.87 -13.88
CA ARG A 31 11.96 -11.34 -13.80
C ARG A 31 12.21 -10.17 -14.76
N ASN A 32 11.67 -10.24 -15.98
CA ASN A 32 11.78 -9.14 -16.94
C ASN A 32 11.00 -7.91 -16.46
N ALA A 33 9.80 -8.10 -15.89
CA ALA A 33 8.93 -6.99 -15.55
C ALA A 33 9.46 -6.11 -14.40
N GLU A 34 10.13 -6.70 -13.40
CA GLU A 34 10.73 -5.94 -12.30
C GLU A 34 11.95 -5.13 -12.76
N VAL A 35 12.84 -5.76 -13.54
CA VAL A 35 14.00 -5.08 -14.13
C VAL A 35 13.55 -3.97 -15.09
N ASP A 36 12.57 -4.24 -15.94
CA ASP A 36 11.97 -3.25 -16.84
C ASP A 36 11.34 -2.09 -16.06
N ALA A 37 10.68 -2.38 -14.93
CA ALA A 37 10.10 -1.36 -14.07
C ALA A 37 11.19 -0.46 -13.49
N ILE A 38 12.26 -1.02 -12.92
CA ILE A 38 13.35 -0.26 -12.32
C ILE A 38 14.03 0.63 -13.37
N HIS A 39 14.35 0.10 -14.56
CA HIS A 39 14.92 0.91 -15.64
C HIS A 39 13.99 2.04 -16.06
N ARG A 40 12.69 1.75 -16.24
CA ARG A 40 11.68 2.74 -16.62
C ARG A 40 11.53 3.85 -15.59
N LEU A 41 11.61 3.50 -14.30
CA LEU A 41 11.55 4.46 -13.20
C LEU A 41 12.78 5.34 -13.14
N ARG A 42 13.97 4.75 -13.26
CA ARG A 42 15.24 5.49 -13.32
C ARG A 42 15.26 6.47 -14.49
N ASP A 43 14.82 6.03 -15.67
CA ASP A 43 14.76 6.90 -16.86
C ASP A 43 13.71 8.03 -16.71
N ALA A 44 12.78 7.89 -15.77
CA ALA A 44 11.81 8.91 -15.37
C ALA A 44 12.26 9.74 -14.15
N ASP A 45 13.53 9.64 -13.76
CA ASP A 45 14.11 10.36 -12.61
C ASP A 45 13.42 10.02 -11.27
N VAL A 46 12.88 8.80 -11.16
CA VAL A 46 12.39 8.26 -9.89
C VAL A 46 13.57 7.64 -9.14
N ARG A 47 13.68 7.93 -7.86
CA ARG A 47 14.76 7.42 -7.02
C ARG A 47 14.50 5.96 -6.64
N VAL A 48 15.18 5.07 -7.35
CA VAL A 48 15.22 3.61 -7.16
C VAL A 48 16.67 3.14 -7.11
N PRO A 49 16.99 1.97 -6.52
CA PRO A 49 18.35 1.43 -6.53
C PRO A 49 18.86 1.23 -7.96
N GLU A 50 20.11 1.62 -8.23
CA GLU A 50 20.70 1.43 -9.56
C GLU A 50 20.87 -0.07 -9.88
N PRO A 51 20.27 -0.60 -10.97
CA PRO A 51 20.47 -1.99 -11.35
C PRO A 51 21.80 -2.16 -12.09
N TYR A 52 22.64 -3.10 -11.63
CA TYR A 52 23.93 -3.41 -12.24
C TYR A 52 23.89 -4.59 -13.19
N ALA A 53 23.29 -5.71 -12.77
CA ALA A 53 23.27 -6.93 -13.56
C ALA A 53 22.09 -7.81 -13.18
N PHE A 54 21.60 -8.57 -14.16
CA PHE A 54 20.60 -9.60 -13.93
C PHE A 54 21.13 -10.93 -14.46
N VAL A 55 21.52 -11.83 -13.55
CA VAL A 55 22.19 -13.10 -13.89
C VAL A 55 21.49 -14.24 -13.17
N ASP A 56 21.03 -15.25 -13.92
CA ASP A 56 20.38 -16.46 -13.40
C ASP A 56 19.26 -16.21 -12.37
N GLY A 57 18.64 -15.04 -12.39
CA GLY A 57 17.54 -14.67 -11.46
C GLY A 57 17.91 -13.88 -10.26
N VAL A 58 19.18 -13.57 -10.14
CA VAL A 58 19.67 -12.64 -9.14
C VAL A 58 19.77 -11.29 -9.83
N LEU A 59 19.00 -10.33 -9.33
CA LEU A 59 19.14 -8.93 -9.68
C LEU A 59 20.15 -8.32 -8.72
N LEU A 60 21.30 -7.92 -9.26
CA LEU A 60 22.32 -7.16 -8.56
C LEU A 60 22.04 -5.68 -8.73
N MET A 61 21.96 -4.95 -7.62
CA MET A 61 21.67 -3.51 -7.60
C MET A 61 22.55 -2.80 -6.59
N GLU A 62 22.50 -1.48 -6.62
CA GLU A 62 23.01 -0.58 -5.60
C GLU A 62 22.54 -0.99 -4.20
N LEU A 63 23.50 -1.04 -3.27
CA LEU A 63 23.19 -1.00 -1.85
C LEU A 63 22.92 0.45 -1.47
N VAL A 64 21.67 0.78 -1.16
CA VAL A 64 21.31 2.10 -0.65
C VAL A 64 21.87 2.25 0.76
N THR A 65 22.75 3.23 0.97
CA THR A 65 23.39 3.50 2.27
C THR A 65 22.88 4.79 2.91
N GLY A 66 22.98 4.86 4.24
CA GLY A 66 22.85 6.10 5.00
C GLY A 66 24.14 6.93 4.97
N ASP A 67 24.14 8.04 5.72
CA ASP A 67 25.31 8.94 5.87
C ASP A 67 26.51 8.26 6.57
N ASP A 68 26.24 7.21 7.35
CA ASP A 68 27.23 6.41 8.08
C ASP A 68 27.87 5.30 7.23
N GLY A 69 27.41 5.12 5.99
CA GLY A 69 27.86 4.05 5.09
C GLY A 69 27.21 2.69 5.36
N GLU A 70 26.34 2.59 6.37
CA GLU A 70 25.55 1.39 6.65
C GLU A 70 24.30 1.34 5.77
N PRO A 71 23.63 0.17 5.62
CA PRO A 71 22.39 0.08 4.87
C PRO A 71 21.36 1.11 5.34
N ALA A 72 20.79 1.87 4.41
CA ALA A 72 19.83 2.91 4.72
C ALA A 72 18.64 2.33 5.52
N PRO A 73 18.19 3.01 6.59
CA PRO A 73 17.05 2.53 7.37
C PRO A 73 15.78 2.61 6.52
N ARG A 74 14.83 1.70 6.77
CA ARG A 74 13.49 1.82 6.20
C ARG A 74 12.76 2.96 6.88
N LEU A 75 11.83 3.58 6.14
CA LEU A 75 10.92 4.57 6.70
C LEU A 75 10.12 4.03 7.90
N ALA A 76 9.79 2.73 7.90
CA ALA A 76 9.13 2.06 9.02
C ALA A 76 9.95 2.04 10.32
N ASP A 77 11.28 2.16 10.25
CA ASP A 77 12.21 1.97 11.36
C ASP A 77 12.70 3.29 11.97
N VAL A 78 12.15 4.44 11.54
CA VAL A 78 12.56 5.77 12.03
C VAL A 78 11.41 6.52 12.70
N ASP A 79 11.79 7.39 13.63
CA ASP A 79 10.90 8.40 14.21
C ASP A 79 11.18 9.77 13.58
N LEU A 80 10.13 10.54 13.30
CA LEU A 80 10.22 11.80 12.57
C LEU A 80 9.70 12.98 13.39
N HIS A 81 10.26 14.17 13.18
CA HIS A 81 9.61 15.40 13.60
C HIS A 81 8.37 15.68 12.71
N PRO A 82 7.32 16.35 13.22
CA PRO A 82 6.14 16.67 12.41
C PRO A 82 6.40 17.47 11.14
N ASP A 83 7.49 18.26 11.08
CA ASP A 83 7.88 19.03 9.89
C ASP A 83 8.56 18.12 8.86
N ASP A 84 9.56 17.33 9.28
CA ASP A 84 10.23 16.32 8.44
C ASP A 84 9.22 15.34 7.82
N ALA A 85 8.20 14.93 8.57
CA ALA A 85 7.15 14.04 8.07
C ALA A 85 6.31 14.66 6.94
N ARG A 86 6.20 15.99 6.88
CA ARG A 86 5.50 16.69 5.79
C ARG A 86 6.41 16.83 4.58
N ASP A 87 7.64 17.25 4.80
CA ASP A 87 8.63 17.43 3.73
C ASP A 87 8.89 16.09 3.03
N LEU A 88 9.06 15.02 3.80
CA LEU A 88 9.19 13.66 3.28
C LEU A 88 7.93 13.22 2.51
N PHE A 89 6.74 13.57 2.99
CA PHE A 89 5.51 13.22 2.29
C PHE A 89 5.41 13.95 0.95
N ASP A 90 5.79 15.22 0.89
CA ASP A 90 5.79 16.01 -0.34
C ASP A 90 6.78 15.41 -1.36
N ILE A 91 7.99 15.05 -0.94
CA ILE A 91 8.97 14.34 -1.80
C ILE A 91 8.39 13.00 -2.28
N MET A 92 7.79 12.21 -1.40
CA MET A 92 7.16 10.94 -1.79
C MET A 92 6.02 11.14 -2.79
N LEU A 93 5.25 12.21 -2.70
CA LEU A 93 4.20 12.52 -3.68
C LEU A 93 4.79 12.87 -5.05
N GLU A 94 5.91 13.58 -5.10
CA GLU A 94 6.65 13.85 -6.33
C GLU A 94 7.12 12.53 -6.97
N GLU A 95 7.73 11.64 -6.19
CA GLU A 95 8.20 10.33 -6.67
C GLU A 95 7.02 9.48 -7.20
N VAL A 96 5.91 9.38 -6.45
CA VAL A 96 4.72 8.64 -6.92
C VAL A 96 4.09 9.29 -8.16
N THR A 97 4.18 10.62 -8.30
CA THR A 97 3.71 11.35 -9.50
C THR A 97 4.58 11.01 -10.71
N LYS A 98 5.90 11.04 -10.56
CA LYS A 98 6.84 10.61 -11.59
C LYS A 98 6.61 9.15 -11.99
N MET A 99 6.43 8.24 -11.04
CA MET A 99 6.09 6.83 -11.31
C MET A 99 4.82 6.70 -12.15
N LEU A 100 3.75 7.41 -11.78
CA LEU A 100 2.48 7.36 -12.51
C LEU A 100 2.60 7.95 -13.92
N CYS A 101 3.31 9.07 -14.07
CA CYS A 101 3.64 9.66 -15.38
C CYS A 101 4.50 8.72 -16.23
N ALA A 102 5.42 7.99 -15.60
CA ALA A 102 6.20 6.95 -16.25
C ALA A 102 5.32 5.77 -16.67
N GLY A 103 4.06 5.66 -16.23
CA GLY A 103 3.16 4.56 -16.54
C GLY A 103 3.36 3.35 -15.64
N LEU A 104 3.66 3.59 -14.37
CA LEU A 104 3.81 2.57 -13.35
C LEU A 104 3.05 2.95 -12.07
N VAL A 105 2.29 2.00 -11.53
CA VAL A 105 1.76 2.08 -10.16
C VAL A 105 2.47 0.99 -9.36
N HIS A 106 3.04 1.36 -8.21
CA HIS A 106 3.83 0.43 -7.38
C HIS A 106 3.04 -0.82 -6.98
N GLY A 107 1.79 -0.66 -6.58
CA GLY A 107 0.91 -1.79 -6.28
C GLY A 107 1.22 -2.49 -4.95
N ASP A 108 2.19 -2.02 -4.16
CA ASP A 108 2.41 -2.39 -2.75
C ASP A 108 3.22 -1.36 -1.95
N LEU A 109 3.10 -0.07 -2.28
CA LEU A 109 3.88 0.97 -1.61
C LEU A 109 3.41 1.14 -0.15
N SER A 110 4.38 1.09 0.75
CA SER A 110 4.23 1.26 2.20
C SER A 110 5.53 1.77 2.82
N ASP A 111 5.50 2.06 4.11
CA ASP A 111 6.66 2.46 4.92
C ASP A 111 7.79 1.41 4.96
N PHE A 112 7.50 0.15 4.64
CA PHE A 112 8.51 -0.90 4.56
C PHE A 112 9.26 -0.91 3.22
N ASN A 113 8.70 -0.28 2.18
CA ASN A 113 9.22 -0.28 0.81
C ASN A 113 9.85 1.07 0.44
N VAL A 114 10.25 1.85 1.45
CA VAL A 114 10.95 3.12 1.30
C VAL A 114 12.18 3.10 2.19
N LEU A 115 13.36 3.33 1.62
CA LEU A 115 14.62 3.51 2.32
C LEU A 115 14.95 5.00 2.41
N LEU A 116 15.53 5.44 3.52
CA LEU A 116 15.92 6.84 3.71
C LEU A 116 17.42 7.00 3.47
N GLY A 117 17.77 7.40 2.25
CA GLY A 117 19.14 7.74 1.88
C GLY A 117 19.50 9.20 2.21
N PRO A 118 20.79 9.57 2.11
CA PRO A 118 21.30 10.89 2.44
C PRO A 118 20.72 12.02 1.57
N HIS A 119 20.18 11.66 0.41
CA HIS A 119 19.63 12.60 -0.55
C HIS A 119 18.10 12.58 -0.59
N GLY A 120 17.43 11.76 0.23
CA GLY A 120 15.98 11.58 0.24
C GLY A 120 15.54 10.12 0.11
N PRO A 121 14.22 9.88 0.03
CA PRO A 121 13.66 8.53 -0.02
C PRO A 121 14.01 7.78 -1.31
N VAL A 122 14.28 6.49 -1.19
CA VAL A 122 14.46 5.54 -2.30
C VAL A 122 13.34 4.51 -2.23
N ILE A 123 12.62 4.33 -3.34
CA ILE A 123 11.52 3.36 -3.44
C ILE A 123 12.09 2.02 -3.90
N ILE A 124 11.69 0.93 -3.22
CA ILE A 124 12.17 -0.43 -3.48
C ILE A 124 11.01 -1.41 -3.69
N ASP A 125 11.32 -2.62 -4.14
CA ASP A 125 10.40 -3.77 -4.24
C ASP A 125 9.25 -3.58 -5.27
N PHE A 126 9.50 -3.93 -6.54
CA PHE A 126 8.53 -3.74 -7.64
C PHE A 126 7.83 -5.00 -8.21
N PRO A 127 7.78 -6.18 -7.55
CA PRO A 127 7.14 -7.36 -8.13
C PRO A 127 5.63 -7.18 -8.32
N GLN A 128 4.98 -6.33 -7.51
CA GLN A 128 3.55 -6.04 -7.61
C GLN A 128 3.22 -4.83 -8.49
N ALA A 129 4.21 -4.24 -9.15
CA ALA A 129 4.00 -3.06 -9.97
C ALA A 129 3.12 -3.36 -11.19
N VAL A 130 2.27 -2.40 -11.56
CA VAL A 130 1.30 -2.56 -12.63
C VAL A 130 1.30 -1.36 -13.56
N ASP A 131 1.03 -1.64 -14.84
CA ASP A 131 0.77 -0.61 -15.83
C ASP A 131 -0.68 -0.07 -15.65
N PRO A 132 -0.84 1.24 -15.37
CA PRO A 132 -2.15 1.87 -15.17
C PRO A 132 -3.03 1.89 -16.42
N ALA A 133 -2.45 1.88 -17.64
CA ALA A 133 -3.22 1.82 -18.88
C ALA A 133 -3.81 0.42 -19.13
N HIS A 134 -3.20 -0.63 -18.59
CA HIS A 134 -3.57 -2.02 -18.85
C HIS A 134 -4.18 -2.76 -17.66
N ASN A 135 -4.32 -2.11 -16.50
CA ASN A 135 -4.88 -2.73 -15.30
C ASN A 135 -6.07 -1.94 -14.74
N ARG A 136 -7.27 -2.57 -14.81
CA ARG A 136 -8.53 -2.00 -14.28
C ARG A 136 -8.49 -1.66 -12.78
N ASN A 137 -7.59 -2.28 -12.01
CA ASN A 137 -7.43 -2.02 -10.59
C ASN A 137 -6.37 -0.95 -10.27
N ALA A 138 -5.63 -0.44 -11.25
CA ALA A 138 -4.54 0.52 -11.03
C ALA A 138 -4.98 1.74 -10.23
N ARG A 139 -6.16 2.30 -10.52
CA ARG A 139 -6.78 3.37 -9.72
C ARG A 139 -6.82 3.05 -8.23
N LYS A 140 -7.31 1.85 -7.89
CA LYS A 140 -7.48 1.43 -6.50
C LYS A 140 -6.13 1.19 -5.83
N LEU A 141 -5.17 0.65 -6.57
CA LEU A 141 -3.81 0.41 -6.10
C LEU A 141 -3.10 1.73 -5.80
N LEU A 142 -3.09 2.69 -6.74
CA LEU A 142 -2.51 4.02 -6.55
C LEU A 142 -3.12 4.72 -5.33
N VAL A 143 -4.45 4.75 -5.24
CA VAL A 143 -5.14 5.40 -4.10
C VAL A 143 -4.77 4.73 -2.78
N ARG A 144 -4.61 3.40 -2.77
CA ARG A 144 -4.17 2.67 -1.58
C ARG A 144 -2.72 3.02 -1.22
N ASP A 145 -1.82 3.02 -2.19
CA ASP A 145 -0.40 3.31 -2.03
C ASP A 145 -0.19 4.70 -1.42
N VAL A 146 -0.81 5.74 -1.99
CA VAL A 146 -0.75 7.11 -1.46
C VAL A 146 -1.40 7.22 -0.07
N ARG A 147 -2.49 6.49 0.17
CA ARG A 147 -3.14 6.46 1.49
C ARG A 147 -2.26 5.79 2.54
N ASN A 148 -1.52 4.74 2.20
CA ASN A 148 -0.60 4.07 3.13
C ASN A 148 0.45 5.06 3.63
N LEU A 149 1.08 5.80 2.71
CA LEU A 149 2.03 6.87 3.04
C LEU A 149 1.38 7.94 3.93
N SER A 150 0.22 8.45 3.52
CA SER A 150 -0.53 9.48 4.27
C SER A 150 -0.89 9.03 5.70
N HIS A 151 -1.24 7.74 5.86
CA HIS A 151 -1.58 7.16 7.15
C HIS A 151 -0.34 6.98 8.03
N PHE A 152 0.75 6.49 7.46
CA PHE A 152 2.02 6.28 8.17
C PHE A 152 2.59 7.61 8.66
N LEU A 153 2.87 8.54 7.75
CA LEU A 153 3.44 9.85 8.10
C LEU A 153 2.45 10.70 8.92
N GLY A 154 1.15 10.42 8.78
CA GLY A 154 0.11 11.00 9.61
C GLY A 154 0.15 10.60 11.09
N ARG A 155 1.06 9.72 11.52
CA ARG A 155 1.38 9.49 12.94
C ARG A 155 2.04 10.74 13.55
N TRP A 156 2.91 11.42 12.80
CA TRP A 156 3.60 12.64 13.23
C TRP A 156 2.94 13.92 12.68
N ALA A 157 2.30 13.86 11.50
CA ALA A 157 1.58 14.99 10.89
C ALA A 157 0.10 14.66 10.61
N PRO A 158 -0.80 14.71 11.61
CA PRO A 158 -2.18 14.23 11.50
C PRO A 158 -3.02 14.82 10.36
N GLN A 159 -2.70 16.02 9.89
CA GLN A 159 -3.36 16.68 8.77
C GLN A 159 -3.23 15.90 7.45
N LEU A 160 -2.15 15.11 7.26
CA LEU A 160 -1.92 14.33 6.04
C LEU A 160 -3.04 13.30 5.80
N LYS A 161 -3.61 12.75 6.87
CA LYS A 161 -4.71 11.76 6.82
C LYS A 161 -6.00 12.30 6.20
N ARG A 162 -6.16 13.63 6.10
CA ARG A 162 -7.36 14.27 5.54
C ARG A 162 -7.21 14.60 4.05
N THR A 163 -6.02 14.42 3.49
CA THR A 163 -5.72 14.73 2.09
C THR A 163 -6.22 13.60 1.18
N ARG A 164 -6.43 13.92 -0.11
CA ARG A 164 -6.91 13.00 -1.15
C ARG A 164 -6.03 13.06 -2.40
N TYR A 165 -4.72 13.02 -2.19
CA TYR A 165 -3.74 13.10 -3.27
C TYR A 165 -3.89 11.94 -4.27
N GLY A 166 -4.10 10.71 -3.81
CA GLY A 166 -4.25 9.56 -4.71
C GLY A 166 -5.43 9.70 -5.68
N GLU A 167 -6.57 10.23 -5.22
CA GLU A 167 -7.72 10.48 -6.10
C GLU A 167 -7.49 11.66 -7.06
N GLU A 168 -6.83 12.72 -6.59
CA GLU A 168 -6.46 13.88 -7.41
C GLU A 168 -5.47 13.49 -8.53
N MET A 169 -4.40 12.79 -8.19
CA MET A 169 -3.40 12.28 -9.14
C MET A 169 -4.06 11.43 -10.22
N TRP A 170 -4.96 10.52 -9.83
CA TRP A 170 -5.65 9.67 -10.79
C TRP A 170 -6.56 10.47 -11.72
N ALA A 171 -7.29 11.45 -11.21
CA ALA A 171 -8.17 12.27 -12.04
C ALA A 171 -7.38 13.09 -13.08
N LEU A 172 -6.24 13.65 -12.67
CA LEU A 172 -5.33 14.35 -13.59
C LEU A 172 -4.72 13.38 -14.62
N TYR A 173 -4.34 12.17 -14.20
CA TYR A 173 -3.83 11.14 -15.08
C TYR A 173 -4.88 10.71 -16.12
N GLU A 174 -6.13 10.44 -15.71
CA GLU A 174 -7.23 10.12 -16.63
C GLU A 174 -7.53 11.27 -17.60
N GLY A 175 -7.37 12.51 -17.15
CA GLY A 175 -7.50 13.71 -17.98
C GLY A 175 -6.32 13.97 -18.92
N SER A 176 -5.23 13.19 -18.83
CA SER A 176 -3.96 13.49 -19.52
C SER A 176 -3.36 14.87 -19.15
N GLU A 177 -3.63 15.34 -17.93
CA GLU A 177 -3.19 16.63 -17.38
C GLU A 177 -2.07 16.47 -16.33
N LEU A 178 -1.79 15.23 -15.90
CA LEU A 178 -0.72 14.96 -14.94
C LEU A 178 0.65 15.04 -15.62
N ARG A 179 1.54 15.83 -15.03
CA ARG A 179 2.95 15.98 -15.39
C ARG A 179 3.81 15.78 -14.13
N PRO A 180 5.11 15.45 -14.26
CA PRO A 180 6.00 15.28 -13.11
C PRO A 180 6.07 16.49 -12.17
N ASP A 181 5.89 17.69 -12.70
CA ASP A 181 5.92 18.98 -12.00
C ASP A 181 4.51 19.51 -11.66
N THR A 182 3.45 18.70 -11.85
CA THR A 182 2.08 19.10 -11.53
C THR A 182 1.92 19.33 -10.02
N ARG A 183 1.56 20.56 -9.64
CA ARG A 183 1.28 20.91 -8.25
C ARG A 183 -0.05 20.33 -7.81
N LEU A 184 0.00 19.36 -6.89
CA LEU A 184 -1.16 18.76 -6.28
C LEU A 184 -1.68 19.61 -5.11
N THR A 185 -2.98 19.57 -4.86
CA THR A 185 -3.64 20.38 -3.82
C THR A 185 -4.06 19.57 -2.59
N GLY A 186 -4.10 18.24 -2.71
CA GLY A 186 -4.60 17.31 -1.70
C GLY A 186 -6.11 17.41 -1.49
N ARG A 187 -6.81 18.26 -2.26
CA ARG A 187 -8.26 18.52 -2.13
C ARG A 187 -8.98 17.97 -3.34
N PHE A 188 -9.51 16.76 -3.21
CA PHE A 188 -10.31 16.12 -4.25
C PHE A 188 -11.79 16.01 -3.87
N GLN A 189 -12.66 16.59 -4.69
CA GLN A 189 -14.09 16.34 -4.64
C GLN A 189 -14.47 15.32 -5.71
N ARG A 190 -14.90 14.14 -5.25
CA ARG A 190 -15.39 13.11 -6.16
C ARG A 190 -16.65 13.61 -6.85
N LYS A 191 -16.61 13.82 -8.17
CA LYS A 191 -17.83 13.94 -8.96
C LYS A 191 -18.57 12.60 -8.85
N GLU A 192 -19.64 12.56 -8.06
CA GLU A 192 -20.57 11.44 -8.12
C GLU A 192 -21.24 11.45 -9.49
N VAL A 193 -20.69 10.68 -10.43
CA VAL A 193 -21.42 10.34 -11.63
C VAL A 193 -22.55 9.41 -11.17
N ARG A 194 -23.74 9.97 -11.00
CA ARG A 194 -24.97 9.20 -10.86
C ARG A 194 -25.23 8.50 -12.19
N THR A 195 -24.69 7.29 -12.36
CA THR A 195 -25.12 6.43 -13.46
C THR A 195 -26.59 6.12 -13.24
N ASN A 196 -27.45 6.46 -14.20
CA ASN A 196 -28.86 6.12 -14.13
C ASN A 196 -29.01 4.61 -14.37
N VAL A 197 -28.97 3.83 -13.29
CA VAL A 197 -29.11 2.37 -13.31
C VAL A 197 -30.43 1.95 -13.97
N LEU A 198 -31.48 2.77 -13.87
CA LEU A 198 -32.77 2.50 -14.52
C LEU A 198 -32.64 2.53 -16.05
N SER A 199 -31.96 3.52 -16.62
CA SER A 199 -31.76 3.63 -18.06
C SER A 199 -30.98 2.45 -18.65
N LEU A 200 -29.98 1.92 -17.92
CA LEU A 200 -29.25 0.72 -18.34
C LEU A 200 -30.09 -0.56 -18.26
N LEU A 201 -30.96 -0.66 -17.25
CA LEU A 201 -31.87 -1.80 -17.10
C LEU A 201 -32.93 -1.81 -18.22
N GLU A 202 -33.49 -0.64 -18.54
CA GLU A 202 -34.44 -0.48 -19.65
C GLU A 202 -33.83 -0.90 -21.00
N GLU A 203 -32.57 -0.54 -21.25
CA GLU A 203 -31.86 -0.90 -22.48
C GLU A 203 -31.60 -2.41 -22.59
N ILE A 204 -31.24 -3.07 -21.47
CA ILE A 204 -31.08 -4.53 -21.41
C ILE A 204 -32.42 -5.23 -21.66
N GLU A 205 -33.49 -4.78 -21.03
CA GLU A 205 -34.83 -5.35 -21.21
C GLU A 205 -35.32 -5.21 -22.66
N ALA A 206 -35.08 -4.06 -23.29
CA ALA A 206 -35.41 -3.85 -24.71
C ALA A 206 -34.63 -4.79 -25.64
N MET A 207 -33.32 -4.96 -25.41
CA MET A 207 -32.48 -5.90 -26.17
C MET A 207 -32.93 -7.36 -25.97
N GLU A 208 -33.32 -7.73 -24.75
CA GLU A 208 -33.82 -9.07 -24.45
C GLU A 208 -35.18 -9.36 -25.11
N ALA A 209 -36.06 -8.36 -25.15
CA ALA A 209 -37.36 -8.45 -25.84
C ALA A 209 -37.18 -8.62 -27.36
N GLU A 210 -36.29 -7.84 -27.97
CA GLU A 210 -35.97 -7.96 -29.41
C GLU A 210 -35.35 -9.33 -29.72
N SER A 211 -34.41 -9.79 -28.89
CA SER A 211 -33.78 -11.10 -29.03
C SER A 211 -34.79 -12.25 -28.89
N ARG A 212 -35.80 -12.08 -28.04
CA ARG A 212 -36.87 -13.07 -27.84
C ARG A 212 -37.76 -13.17 -29.07
N LYS A 213 -38.23 -12.02 -29.59
CA LYS A 213 -39.03 -11.94 -30.81
C LYS A 213 -38.30 -12.57 -32.00
N ARG A 214 -37.03 -12.24 -32.19
CA ARG A 214 -36.19 -12.81 -33.25
C ARG A 214 -36.04 -14.33 -33.16
N ARG A 215 -35.99 -14.89 -31.95
CA ARG A 215 -35.90 -16.34 -31.73
C ARG A 215 -37.23 -17.04 -31.98
N GLU A 216 -38.33 -16.40 -31.61
CA GLU A 216 -39.69 -16.88 -31.88
C GLU A 216 -39.96 -16.92 -33.39
N ASP A 217 -39.57 -15.87 -34.12
CA ASP A 217 -39.66 -15.82 -35.59
C ASP A 217 -38.85 -16.93 -36.28
N LEU A 218 -37.75 -17.38 -35.65
CA LEU A 218 -36.91 -18.49 -36.11
C LEU A 218 -37.37 -19.87 -35.60
N GLY A 219 -38.43 -19.95 -34.79
CA GLY A 219 -38.94 -21.20 -34.22
C GLY A 219 -38.06 -21.83 -33.12
N LEU A 220 -37.14 -21.07 -32.53
CA LEU A 220 -36.26 -21.55 -31.45
C LEU A 220 -36.93 -21.41 -30.08
N ALA A 221 -36.75 -22.43 -29.23
CA ALA A 221 -37.23 -22.40 -27.84
C ALA A 221 -36.70 -21.19 -27.04
N PRO A 222 -37.48 -20.65 -26.08
CA PRO A 222 -37.10 -19.49 -25.29
C PRO A 222 -35.84 -19.77 -24.46
N ARG A 223 -34.98 -18.76 -24.33
CA ARG A 223 -33.85 -18.83 -23.39
C ARG A 223 -34.41 -18.89 -21.97
N ARG A 224 -33.89 -19.81 -21.14
CA ARG A 224 -34.13 -19.79 -19.70
C ARG A 224 -33.70 -18.43 -19.13
N PRO A 225 -34.49 -17.80 -18.26
CA PRO A 225 -34.07 -16.55 -17.63
C PRO A 225 -32.79 -16.80 -16.84
N ALA A 226 -31.84 -15.86 -16.93
CA ALA A 226 -30.71 -15.84 -16.02
C ALA A 226 -31.26 -15.80 -14.59
N ARG A 227 -30.69 -16.60 -13.68
CA ARG A 227 -31.06 -16.57 -12.26
C ARG A 227 -30.97 -15.13 -11.78
N THR A 228 -32.07 -14.57 -11.30
CA THR A 228 -32.09 -13.26 -10.65
C THR A 228 -31.02 -13.25 -9.56
N PRO A 229 -30.15 -12.22 -9.47
CA PRO A 229 -29.27 -12.08 -8.32
C PRO A 229 -30.14 -12.10 -7.08
N VAL A 230 -29.91 -13.08 -6.19
CA VAL A 230 -30.55 -13.12 -4.88
C VAL A 230 -30.19 -11.81 -4.20
N GLN A 231 -31.18 -10.96 -3.92
CA GLN A 231 -30.95 -9.79 -3.07
C GLN A 231 -30.30 -10.29 -1.77
N PRO A 232 -29.17 -9.71 -1.33
CA PRO A 232 -28.62 -10.08 -0.03
C PRO A 232 -29.72 -9.87 1.00
N ARG A 233 -30.06 -10.94 1.73
CA ARG A 233 -31.03 -10.85 2.83
C ARG A 233 -30.56 -9.71 3.76
N PRO A 234 -31.46 -8.83 4.22
CA PRO A 234 -31.10 -7.90 5.28
C PRO A 234 -30.49 -8.70 6.42
N ALA A 235 -29.31 -8.28 6.89
CA ALA A 235 -28.68 -8.90 8.04
C ALA A 235 -29.72 -8.93 9.18
N ALA A 236 -29.92 -10.11 9.75
CA ALA A 236 -30.77 -10.24 10.93
C ALA A 236 -30.27 -9.25 12.00
N PRO A 237 -31.17 -8.55 12.73
CA PRO A 237 -30.75 -7.69 13.82
C PRO A 237 -29.87 -8.51 14.77
N ALA A 238 -28.73 -7.94 15.15
CA ALA A 238 -27.83 -8.59 16.09
C ALA A 238 -28.61 -8.99 17.36
N PRO A 239 -28.37 -10.20 17.91
CA PRO A 239 -28.99 -10.58 19.16
C PRO A 239 -28.64 -9.53 20.23
N PRO A 240 -29.56 -9.20 21.15
CA PRO A 240 -29.26 -8.28 22.23
C PRO A 240 -28.03 -8.78 23.00
N PRO A 241 -27.17 -7.87 23.49
CA PRO A 241 -26.02 -8.27 24.28
C PRO A 241 -26.49 -9.08 25.50
N PRO A 242 -25.71 -10.09 25.95
CA PRO A 242 -26.07 -10.86 27.12
C PRO A 242 -26.22 -9.92 28.33
N GLU A 243 -27.30 -10.08 29.08
CA GLU A 243 -27.52 -9.35 30.34
C GLU A 243 -26.31 -9.52 31.26
N GLU A 244 -25.72 -8.41 31.70
CA GLU A 244 -24.70 -8.41 32.74
C GLU A 244 -25.26 -9.15 33.97
N PRO A 245 -24.54 -10.15 34.53
CA PRO A 245 -24.96 -10.75 35.78
C PRO A 245 -24.98 -9.69 36.87
N ALA A 246 -26.16 -9.54 37.50
CA ALA A 246 -26.43 -8.58 38.56
C ALA A 246 -25.26 -8.48 39.55
N LYS A 247 -24.72 -7.26 39.70
CA LYS A 247 -23.71 -6.90 40.69
C LYS A 247 -24.18 -7.31 42.09
N LYS A 248 -23.74 -8.49 42.57
CA LYS A 248 -23.85 -8.86 43.98
C LYS A 248 -23.15 -7.78 44.79
N LYS A 249 -23.94 -6.97 45.51
CA LYS A 249 -23.46 -6.05 46.55
C LYS A 249 -22.55 -6.82 47.51
N ARG A 250 -21.23 -6.73 47.33
CA ARG A 250 -20.26 -7.16 48.35
C ARG A 250 -20.47 -6.24 49.55
N ARG A 251 -21.18 -6.76 50.56
CA ARG A 251 -21.26 -6.17 51.90
C ARG A 251 -19.82 -5.94 52.38
N ARG A 252 -19.44 -4.67 52.57
CA ARG A 252 -18.25 -4.30 53.34
C ARG A 252 -18.38 -4.92 54.74
N ARG A 253 -17.64 -6.00 55.00
CA ARG A 253 -17.33 -6.42 56.36
C ARG A 253 -16.07 -5.68 56.80
N ARG A 254 -16.25 -4.80 57.77
CA ARG A 254 -15.21 -4.12 58.54
C ARG A 254 -14.64 -5.08 59.59
N LYS A 255 -13.38 -4.85 59.97
CA LYS A 255 -12.59 -5.43 61.10
C LYS A 255 -11.91 -6.78 60.78
N LYS A 256 -10.64 -7.04 61.14
CA LYS A 256 -9.80 -6.50 62.23
C LYS A 256 -8.30 -6.66 61.86
N LYS A 257 -7.48 -5.73 62.37
CA LYS A 257 -6.01 -5.76 62.40
C LYS A 257 -5.52 -6.92 63.29
N PRO A 258 -4.32 -7.46 63.05
CA PRO A 258 -3.41 -7.67 64.17
C PRO A 258 -2.03 -7.04 63.95
N GLU A 259 -1.39 -6.81 65.09
CA GLU A 259 -0.14 -6.11 65.35
C GLU A 259 1.12 -6.87 64.91
N GLY A 260 2.19 -6.09 64.69
CA GLY A 260 3.52 -6.37 65.23
C GLY A 260 4.43 -7.32 64.46
N ALA A 261 5.47 -6.78 63.84
CA ALA A 261 6.87 -7.11 64.18
C ALA A 261 7.84 -6.25 63.33
N GLU A 262 8.83 -5.71 64.02
CA GLU A 262 9.95 -4.90 63.56
C GLU A 262 10.91 -5.68 62.62
N ALA A 263 11.65 -4.96 61.78
CA ALA A 263 13.12 -5.05 61.74
C ALA A 263 13.71 -3.99 60.79
N ALA A 264 14.85 -3.46 61.21
CA ALA A 264 15.62 -2.37 60.64
C ALA A 264 16.32 -2.71 59.31
N GLY A 265 16.76 -1.67 58.60
CA GLY A 265 17.64 -1.81 57.44
C GLY A 265 17.83 -0.50 56.68
N SER A 266 18.58 0.42 57.26
CA SER A 266 19.13 1.63 56.63
C SER A 266 20.20 1.30 55.58
N SER A 267 20.18 1.97 54.42
CA SER A 267 21.40 2.48 53.77
C SER A 267 21.04 3.52 52.70
N GLU A 268 21.75 4.63 52.78
CA GLU A 268 21.65 5.87 52.00
C GLU A 268 22.24 5.75 50.58
N PRO A 269 21.98 6.73 49.69
CA PRO A 269 22.47 6.72 48.31
C PRO A 269 23.93 7.17 48.21
N ILE A 270 24.67 6.62 47.24
CA ILE A 270 26.03 7.06 46.91
C ILE A 270 25.95 8.04 45.75
N ASP A 271 26.23 9.31 46.06
CA ASP A 271 26.69 10.32 45.10
C ASP A 271 28.17 10.08 44.79
N PHE A 272 28.55 10.22 43.51
CA PHE A 272 29.94 10.42 43.13
C PHE A 272 30.02 11.52 42.08
N ASP A 273 30.31 12.72 42.56
CA ASP A 273 30.83 13.83 41.77
C ASP A 273 32.31 13.97 42.15
N THR A 274 33.20 13.89 41.16
CA THR A 274 34.49 14.60 41.18
C THR A 274 35.08 14.59 39.78
N SER A 275 35.11 15.78 39.19
CA SER A 275 36.13 16.25 38.26
C SER A 275 37.53 16.13 38.89
N ASP A 276 38.51 15.62 38.15
CA ASP A 276 39.74 16.34 37.81
C ASP A 276 40.72 15.43 37.04
N ASP A 277 41.28 16.06 35.99
CA ASP A 277 42.64 15.92 35.46
C ASP A 277 43.20 14.53 35.13
N LEU A 278 43.43 14.32 33.81
CA LEU A 278 44.79 14.08 33.31
C LEU A 278 44.85 14.23 31.78
N ASP A 279 45.33 15.40 31.38
CA ASP A 279 45.95 15.67 30.09
C ASP A 279 47.18 14.78 29.84
N ALA A 280 47.45 14.60 28.56
CA ALA A 280 48.74 14.26 27.92
C ALA A 280 49.32 12.86 28.16
N PHE A 281 49.53 12.11 27.06
CA PHE A 281 50.82 11.49 26.74
C PHE A 281 50.84 10.97 25.28
N LEU A 282 51.66 11.64 24.44
CA LEU A 282 52.45 11.16 23.27
C LEU A 282 51.71 10.57 22.05
N SER A 283 51.79 11.04 20.79
CA SER A 283 52.91 11.44 19.89
C SER A 283 54.00 10.37 19.68
N GLU A 284 54.19 9.96 18.42
CA GLU A 284 55.21 9.03 17.86
C GLU A 284 54.89 7.54 18.15
N ASP A 285 54.77 6.62 17.18
CA ASP A 285 55.36 6.42 15.84
C ASP A 285 54.34 5.98 14.76
#